data_AF-A0A1L9SZR6-F1
#
_entry.id   AF-A0A1L9SZR6-F1
#
_cell.length_a   1.000
_cell.length_b   1.000
_cell.length_c   1.000
_cell.angle_alpha   90.00
_cell.angle_beta   90.00
_cell.angle_gamma   90.00
#
_symmetry.space_group_name_H-M   'P 1'
#
loop_
_entity.id
_entity.type
_entity.pdbx_description
1 polymer ?
#
loop_
_entity_poly.entity_id
_entity_poly.type
_entity_poly.pdbx_seq_one_letter_code
_entity_poly.pdbx_strand_id
1 'polypeptide(L)'
;MRLTTPLQLLLPLLCLFPSSLSAGNSQRSPPGKNAILLSQVHSLTLRGGRLTSSRRVSPVPQLNCVGPSKRICNMYELDAMRCTNEGYGYDVEDVQWTCTASLPGEFKLGSTDVVCEGYRNADDPWILKGS
;
A
#
# COMPACT_ATOMS: atom_id res chain seq x y z
N MET A 1 -28.83 -52.02 -56.44
CA MET A 1 -29.40 -50.89 -55.67
C MET A 1 -28.55 -50.74 -54.42
N ARG A 2 -27.81 -49.62 -54.27
CA ARG A 2 -28.08 -48.58 -53.25
C ARG A 2 -28.15 -49.17 -51.83
N LEU A 3 -27.42 -48.70 -50.82
CA LEU A 3 -26.87 -47.37 -50.60
C LEU A 3 -25.89 -47.46 -49.42
N THR A 4 -24.81 -46.71 -49.54
CA THR A 4 -23.88 -46.30 -48.49
C THR A 4 -24.58 -45.89 -47.18
N THR A 5 -24.14 -46.45 -46.05
CA THR A 5 -24.52 -45.98 -44.70
C THR A 5 -23.76 -44.69 -44.40
N PRO A 6 -24.43 -43.56 -44.10
CA PRO A 6 -23.75 -42.33 -43.75
C PRO A 6 -23.37 -42.36 -42.26
N LEU A 7 -22.09 -42.10 -42.03
CA LEU A 7 -21.55 -41.55 -40.80
C LEU A 7 -22.23 -40.20 -40.53
N GLN A 8 -23.11 -40.11 -39.53
CA GLN A 8 -23.67 -38.83 -39.07
C GLN A 8 -23.56 -38.70 -37.55
N LEU A 9 -22.50 -37.99 -37.18
CA LEU A 9 -22.33 -37.07 -36.05
C LEU A 9 -23.32 -37.20 -34.87
N LEU A 10 -22.88 -37.86 -33.80
CA LEU A 10 -23.25 -37.43 -32.45
C LEU A 10 -22.41 -36.18 -32.12
N LEU A 11 -23.00 -35.00 -32.25
CA LEU A 11 -22.47 -33.78 -31.66
C LEU A 11 -22.90 -33.77 -30.19
N PRO A 12 -22.01 -33.93 -29.19
CA PRO A 12 -22.42 -33.70 -27.82
C PRO A 12 -22.64 -32.19 -27.70
N LEU A 13 -23.87 -31.82 -27.39
CA LEU A 13 -24.25 -30.50 -26.92
C LEU A 13 -23.51 -30.27 -25.59
N LEU A 14 -22.27 -29.80 -25.66
CA LEU A 14 -21.52 -29.37 -24.48
C LEU A 14 -22.20 -28.10 -23.98
N CYS A 15 -23.06 -28.29 -22.98
CA CYS A 15 -23.70 -27.23 -22.24
C CYS A 15 -22.67 -26.17 -21.85
N LEU A 16 -23.00 -24.94 -22.20
CA LEU A 16 -22.45 -23.71 -21.65
C LEU A 16 -22.49 -23.81 -20.12
N PHE A 17 -21.39 -24.22 -19.51
CA PHE A 17 -21.12 -23.88 -18.13
C PHE A 17 -20.42 -22.53 -18.15
N PRO A 18 -21.11 -21.41 -17.86
CA PRO A 18 -20.38 -20.23 -17.40
C PRO A 18 -19.74 -20.64 -16.09
N SER A 19 -18.47 -21.03 -16.15
CA SER A 19 -17.60 -21.09 -15.00
C SER A 19 -17.48 -19.65 -14.50
N SER A 20 -18.45 -19.23 -13.68
CA SER A 20 -18.34 -18.05 -12.85
C SER A 20 -17.18 -18.31 -11.90
N LEU A 21 -15.94 -18.11 -12.36
CA LEU A 21 -14.78 -17.94 -11.52
C LEU A 21 -14.99 -16.63 -10.78
N SER A 22 -15.80 -16.68 -9.73
CA SER A 22 -15.72 -15.68 -8.68
C SER A 22 -14.35 -15.86 -8.04
N ALA A 23 -13.36 -15.15 -8.58
CA ALA A 23 -12.14 -14.83 -7.86
C ALA A 23 -12.60 -14.05 -6.62
N GLY A 24 -12.90 -14.78 -5.55
CA GLY A 24 -13.27 -14.21 -4.28
C GLY A 24 -12.12 -13.33 -3.84
N ASN A 25 -12.36 -12.01 -3.83
CA ASN A 25 -11.38 -11.01 -3.43
C ASN A 25 -11.11 -11.17 -1.92
N SER A 26 -10.30 -12.17 -1.57
CA SER A 26 -9.99 -12.60 -0.20
C SER A 26 -9.20 -11.55 0.58
N GLN A 27 -8.86 -10.43 -0.07
CA GLN A 27 -8.19 -9.26 0.49
C GLN A 27 -9.13 -8.29 1.23
N ARG A 28 -10.44 -8.56 1.36
CA ARG A 28 -11.38 -7.57 1.94
C ARG A 28 -11.41 -7.54 3.48
N SER A 29 -10.99 -8.59 4.16
CA SER A 29 -11.06 -8.64 5.64
C SER A 29 -9.69 -8.38 6.26
N PRO A 30 -9.59 -7.46 7.25
CA PRO A 30 -8.32 -7.19 7.91
C PRO A 30 -7.75 -8.45 8.58
N PRO A 31 -6.44 -8.75 8.43
CA PRO A 31 -5.78 -9.88 9.09
C PRO A 31 -5.67 -9.73 10.62
N GLY A 32 -6.14 -8.63 11.19
CA GLY A 32 -6.35 -8.46 12.62
C GLY A 32 -6.77 -7.04 13.01
N LYS A 33 -7.01 -6.81 14.31
CA LYS A 33 -7.64 -5.58 14.84
C LYS A 33 -6.94 -4.26 14.48
N ASN A 34 -5.63 -4.30 14.22
CA ASN A 34 -4.82 -3.12 13.93
C ASN A 34 -4.28 -3.12 12.50
N ALA A 35 -4.85 -3.94 11.62
CA ALA A 35 -4.46 -4.00 10.22
C ALA A 35 -5.28 -2.98 9.40
N ILE A 36 -4.60 -2.21 8.56
CA ILE A 36 -5.23 -1.23 7.65
C ILE A 36 -4.64 -1.42 6.26
N LEU A 37 -5.44 -1.42 5.19
CA LEU A 37 -4.90 -1.42 3.82
C LEU A 37 -4.15 -0.11 3.56
N LEU A 38 -2.91 -0.19 3.11
CA LEU A 38 -2.07 0.99 2.81
C LEU A 38 -2.80 1.94 1.85
N SER A 39 -3.41 1.40 0.80
CA SER A 39 -4.17 2.13 -0.21
C SER A 39 -5.38 2.89 0.33
N GLN A 40 -5.90 2.52 1.50
CA GLN A 40 -7.05 3.16 2.15
C GLN A 40 -6.65 4.19 3.20
N VAL A 41 -5.35 4.36 3.45
CA VAL A 41 -4.88 5.42 4.35
C VAL A 41 -5.02 6.75 3.62
N HIS A 42 -5.93 7.60 4.11
CA HIS A 42 -6.20 8.88 3.48
C HIS A 42 -5.10 9.92 3.75
N SER A 43 -4.62 9.98 5.00
CA SER A 43 -3.56 10.93 5.38
C SER A 43 -2.84 10.48 6.64
N LEU A 44 -1.61 10.98 6.80
CA LEU A 44 -0.75 10.77 7.94
C LEU A 44 -0.42 12.11 8.58
N THR A 45 -0.42 12.16 9.91
CA THR A 45 0.16 13.28 10.66
C THR A 45 1.30 12.73 11.51
N LEU A 46 2.52 12.97 11.05
CA LEU A 46 3.75 12.52 11.68
C LEU A 46 4.26 13.63 12.62
N ARG A 47 4.85 13.26 13.74
CA ARG A 47 5.29 14.21 14.78
C ARG A 47 6.76 14.02 15.13
N GLY A 48 7.47 15.13 15.29
CA GLY A 48 8.83 15.16 15.82
C GLY A 48 8.91 14.55 17.21
N GLY A 49 10.01 13.85 17.49
CA GLY A 49 10.27 13.20 18.78
C GLY A 49 9.34 12.03 19.14
N ARG A 50 8.43 11.61 18.24
CA ARG A 50 7.56 10.45 18.47
C ARG A 50 8.08 9.21 17.76
N LEU A 51 7.85 8.05 18.37
CA LEU A 51 8.10 6.75 17.77
C LEU A 51 6.85 6.20 17.08
N THR A 52 7.06 5.33 16.10
CA THR A 52 6.03 4.53 15.44
C THR A 52 5.53 3.42 16.37
N SER A 53 4.29 2.97 16.18
CA SER A 53 3.88 1.66 16.67
C SER A 53 4.72 0.59 15.98
N SER A 54 5.02 -0.51 16.66
CA SER A 54 5.66 -1.64 15.99
C SER A 54 5.19 -2.97 16.54
N ARG A 55 5.29 -4.01 15.71
CA ARG A 55 4.94 -5.39 16.09
C ARG A 55 6.04 -6.38 15.74
N ARG A 56 6.59 -6.31 14.53
CA ARG A 56 7.60 -7.25 14.01
C ARG A 56 9.01 -6.69 14.12
N VAL A 57 9.16 -5.37 14.12
CA VAL A 57 10.45 -4.67 14.21
C VAL A 57 10.53 -3.84 15.49
N SER A 58 11.62 -3.11 15.69
CA SER A 58 11.69 -2.12 16.77
C SER A 58 11.03 -0.82 16.33
N PRO A 59 10.32 -0.10 17.22
CA PRO A 59 9.82 1.24 16.94
C PRO A 59 10.92 2.17 16.42
N VAL A 60 10.59 2.99 15.41
CA VAL A 60 11.48 3.99 14.81
C VAL A 60 10.88 5.39 14.95
N PRO A 61 11.67 6.49 14.82
CA PRO A 61 11.10 7.83 14.78
C PRO A 61 10.08 8.00 13.65
N GLN A 62 8.97 8.69 13.91
CA GLN A 62 7.96 9.00 12.88
C GLN A 62 8.47 9.95 11.79
N LEU A 63 9.45 10.78 12.13
CA LEU A 63 10.13 11.69 11.21
C LEU A 63 11.62 11.46 11.30
N ASN A 64 12.26 11.27 10.16
CA ASN A 64 13.70 11.09 10.06
C ASN A 64 14.25 11.92 8.89
N CYS A 65 15.24 12.77 9.18
CA CYS A 65 15.91 13.57 8.15
C CYS A 65 17.10 12.79 7.57
N VAL A 66 17.04 12.51 6.27
CA VAL A 66 18.10 11.82 5.50
C VAL A 66 18.76 12.74 4.47
N GLY A 67 18.71 14.05 4.73
CA GLY A 67 19.23 15.08 3.83
C GLY A 67 20.74 14.96 3.56
N PRO A 68 21.28 15.81 2.67
CA PRO A 68 22.64 15.67 2.13
C PRO A 68 23.75 15.80 3.19
N SER A 69 23.46 16.28 4.40
CA SER A 69 24.39 16.21 5.52
C SER A 69 23.66 16.19 6.87
N LYS A 70 24.27 15.52 7.85
CA LYS A 70 23.81 15.56 9.26
C LYS A 70 23.74 16.98 9.81
N ARG A 71 24.65 17.86 9.37
CA ARG A 71 24.66 19.27 9.80
C ARG A 71 23.35 19.96 9.45
N ILE A 72 22.84 19.78 8.23
CA ILE A 72 21.56 20.37 7.78
C ILE A 72 20.40 19.81 8.60
N CYS A 73 20.34 18.49 8.79
CA CYS A 73 19.29 17.85 9.58
C CYS A 73 19.27 18.31 11.05
N ASN A 74 20.42 18.70 11.60
CA ASN A 74 20.54 19.18 12.97
C ASN A 74 20.24 20.69 13.13
N MET A 75 20.03 21.44 12.04
CA MET A 75 19.73 22.87 12.12
C MET A 75 18.27 23.14 12.46
N TYR A 76 17.36 22.24 12.06
CA TYR A 76 15.95 22.38 12.35
C TYR A 76 15.28 21.01 12.39
N GLU A 77 14.64 20.69 13.51
CA GLU A 77 13.84 19.49 13.68
C GLU A 77 12.37 19.80 13.39
N LEU A 78 11.71 18.96 12.60
CA LEU A 78 10.30 19.12 12.24
C LEU A 78 9.39 18.72 13.41
N ASP A 79 8.55 19.63 13.86
CA ASP A 79 7.53 19.34 14.88
C ASP A 79 6.41 18.43 14.33
N ALA A 80 6.00 18.68 13.08
CA ALA A 80 4.93 17.93 12.44
C ALA A 80 5.03 17.97 10.91
N MET A 81 4.59 16.89 10.29
CA MET A 81 4.40 16.77 8.84
C MET A 81 3.05 16.14 8.54
N ARG A 82 2.37 16.66 7.53
CA ARG A 82 1.13 16.08 7.00
C ARG A 82 1.43 15.47 5.64
N CYS A 83 1.15 14.17 5.49
CA CYS A 83 1.18 13.51 4.19
C CYS A 83 -0.23 13.11 3.77
N THR A 84 -0.58 13.34 2.51
CA THR A 84 -1.87 12.98 1.92
C THR A 84 -1.64 11.96 0.82
N ASN A 85 -2.51 10.95 0.77
CA ASN A 85 -2.51 9.95 -0.29
C ASN A 85 -3.17 10.58 -1.54
N GLU A 86 -2.41 10.72 -2.62
CA GLU A 86 -2.82 11.28 -3.91
C GLU A 86 -3.22 10.20 -4.93
N GLY A 87 -3.44 8.97 -4.47
CA GLY A 87 -3.75 7.81 -5.30
C GLY A 87 -2.54 6.90 -5.47
N TYR A 88 -2.45 6.25 -6.62
CA TYR A 88 -1.42 5.26 -6.90
C TYR A 88 -0.80 5.43 -8.28
N GLY A 89 0.48 5.05 -8.40
CA GLY A 89 1.26 5.11 -9.63
C GLY A 89 0.99 3.90 -10.52
N TYR A 90 1.66 2.78 -10.21
CA TYR A 90 1.61 1.57 -11.04
C TYR A 90 0.51 0.58 -10.63
N ASP A 91 0.33 0.34 -9.33
CA ASP A 91 -0.65 -0.59 -8.75
C ASP A 91 -1.22 -0.03 -7.44
N VAL A 92 -2.20 -0.70 -6.82
CA VAL A 92 -2.90 -0.13 -5.66
C VAL A 92 -2.03 -0.06 -4.40
N GLU A 93 -0.87 -0.69 -4.41
CA GLU A 93 0.11 -0.77 -3.34
C GLU A 93 1.18 0.34 -3.47
N ASP A 94 1.41 0.85 -4.68
CA ASP A 94 2.28 1.98 -5.02
C ASP A 94 1.62 3.35 -4.73
N VAL A 95 1.29 3.59 -3.46
CA VAL A 95 0.64 4.82 -3.00
C VAL A 95 1.56 6.03 -3.16
N GLN A 96 1.04 7.06 -3.83
CA GLN A 96 1.74 8.32 -4.05
C GLN A 96 1.39 9.32 -2.94
N TRP A 97 2.41 9.78 -2.21
CA TRP A 97 2.23 10.68 -1.07
C TRP A 97 2.66 12.11 -1.39
N THR A 98 1.82 13.08 -1.06
CA THR A 98 2.21 14.50 -1.00
C THR A 98 2.37 14.92 0.45
N CYS A 99 3.59 15.30 0.85
CA CYS A 99 3.92 15.70 2.21
C CYS A 99 4.18 17.20 2.33
N THR A 100 3.65 17.83 3.38
CA THR A 100 3.84 19.24 3.71
C THR A 100 4.20 19.41 5.18
N ALA A 101 5.03 20.43 5.48
CA ALA A 101 5.44 20.77 6.84
C ALA A 101 5.69 22.28 6.94
N SER A 102 5.58 22.83 8.16
CA SER A 102 6.01 24.20 8.43
C SER A 102 7.53 24.22 8.58
N LEU A 103 8.18 25.07 7.80
CA LEU A 103 9.63 25.23 7.79
C LEU A 103 9.97 26.73 7.80
N PRO A 104 11.10 27.13 8.41
CA PRO A 104 11.65 28.46 8.21
C PRO A 104 11.95 28.69 6.71
N GLY A 105 11.90 29.94 6.25
CA GLY A 105 11.97 30.29 4.83
C GLY A 105 13.29 29.90 4.14
N GLU A 106 14.34 29.64 4.92
CA GLU A 106 15.65 29.18 4.45
C GLU A 106 15.69 27.68 4.14
N PHE A 107 14.65 26.94 4.54
CA PHE A 107 14.54 25.49 4.36
C PHE A 107 13.41 25.13 3.40
N LYS A 108 13.59 23.98 2.74
CA LYS A 108 12.55 23.34 1.96
C LYS A 108 12.61 21.83 2.18
N LEU A 109 11.46 21.18 2.01
CA LEU A 109 11.43 19.73 1.90
C LEU A 109 12.08 19.33 0.57
N GLY A 110 12.99 18.34 0.65
CA GLY A 110 13.47 17.61 -0.51
C GLY A 110 12.48 16.49 -0.87
N SER A 111 13.00 15.40 -1.46
CA SER A 111 12.23 14.17 -1.62
C SER A 111 11.78 13.63 -0.26
N THR A 112 10.57 13.07 -0.23
CA THR A 112 9.96 12.48 0.96
C THR A 112 9.51 11.07 0.67
N ASP A 113 9.88 10.13 1.53
CA ASP A 113 9.47 8.74 1.44
C ASP A 113 8.61 8.38 2.65
N VAL A 114 7.49 7.71 2.41
CA VAL A 114 6.60 7.18 3.46
C VAL A 114 6.76 5.68 3.49
N VAL A 115 7.10 5.14 4.67
CA VAL A 115 7.28 3.71 4.88
C VAL A 115 6.45 3.29 6.08
N CYS A 116 5.68 2.21 5.93
CA CYS A 116 4.85 1.63 6.98
C CYS A 116 5.27 0.18 7.24
N GLU A 117 5.03 -0.34 8.44
CA GLU A 117 5.28 -1.75 8.74
C GLU A 117 4.15 -2.61 8.19
N GLY A 118 4.44 -3.47 7.20
CA GLY A 118 3.47 -4.48 6.75
C GLY A 118 3.04 -5.42 7.89
N TYR A 119 1.77 -5.78 7.94
CA TYR A 119 1.13 -6.38 9.12
C TYR A 119 1.61 -7.81 9.39
N ARG A 120 1.78 -8.62 8.34
CA ARG A 120 2.30 -10.00 8.43
C ARG A 120 3.76 -10.10 8.03
N ASN A 121 4.17 -9.40 6.96
CA ASN A 121 5.52 -9.39 6.41
C ASN A 121 5.78 -8.05 5.67
N ALA A 122 6.94 -7.88 5.05
CA ALA A 122 7.33 -6.62 4.40
C ALA A 122 6.50 -6.27 3.15
N ASP A 123 5.98 -7.28 2.45
CA ASP A 123 5.23 -7.12 1.18
C ASP A 123 3.71 -7.19 1.40
N ASP A 124 3.25 -7.09 2.66
CA ASP A 124 1.83 -7.17 3.00
C ASP A 124 1.11 -5.85 2.69
N PRO A 125 0.07 -5.84 1.82
CA PRO A 125 -0.69 -4.61 1.54
C PRO A 125 -1.44 -4.08 2.76
N TRP A 126 -1.65 -4.93 3.77
CA TRP A 126 -2.11 -4.52 5.08
C TRP A 126 -0.92 -4.06 5.91
N ILE A 127 -1.00 -2.87 6.49
CA ILE A 127 0.00 -2.29 7.38
C ILE A 127 -0.50 -2.24 8.83
N LEU A 128 0.42 -2.08 9.78
CA LEU A 128 0.12 -1.90 11.18
C LEU A 128 -0.35 -0.47 11.46
N LYS A 129 -1.48 -0.32 12.16
CA LYS A 129 -1.97 0.99 12.60
C LYS A 129 -0.92 1.72 13.46
N GLY A 130 -0.49 2.88 12.97
CA GLY A 130 0.45 3.77 13.65
C GLY A 130 1.92 3.41 13.45
N SER A 131 2.23 2.40 12.62
CA SER A 131 3.60 2.14 12.17
C SER A 131 4.04 3.13 11.11
#